data_AF-A0A9R1WKV0-F1
#
_entry.id   AF-A0A9R1WKV0-F1
#
_cell.length_a   1.000
_cell.length_b   1.000
_cell.length_c   1.000
_cell.angle_alpha   90.00
_cell.angle_beta   90.00
_cell.angle_gamma   90.00
#
_symmetry.space_group_name_H-M   'P 1'
#
loop_
_entity.id
_entity.type
_entity.pdbx_description
1 polymer ?
#
loop_
_entity_poly.entity_id
_entity_poly.type
_entity_poly.pdbx_seq_one_letter_code
_entity_poly.pdbx_strand_id
1 'polypeptide(L)'
;MDLAVDYVSEGGQFGDYDEKVVKSLRVSCWLNAAACSLKLDDHKNAIFLCSKMLDVEFYNVKALYRRAQAYMETYDYELTELDIKKALETDPQNREVKSIHKTLKQLEAESNKRDAKLYTNMFAQMANDCSIQTKRLKIEKVEKNEKDGVMGMELEKEDQLKI
;
A
#
# COMPACT_ATOMS: atom_id res chain seq x y z
N MET A 1 27.59 -11.72 1.92
CA MET A 1 28.53 -10.68 1.44
C MET A 1 28.68 -9.59 2.50
N ASP A 2 28.52 -9.96 3.78
CA ASP A 2 28.05 -9.04 4.83
C ASP A 2 29.14 -8.69 5.85
N LEU A 3 30.31 -9.33 5.78
CA LEU A 3 31.45 -9.05 6.65
C LEU A 3 32.09 -7.68 6.39
N ALA A 4 31.96 -7.13 5.18
CA ALA A 4 32.63 -5.89 4.80
C ALA A 4 31.95 -4.63 5.34
N VAL A 5 30.63 -4.69 5.63
CA VAL A 5 29.88 -3.53 6.14
C VAL A 5 30.13 -3.33 7.64
N ASP A 6 30.30 -4.41 8.39
CA ASP A 6 30.50 -4.36 9.84
C ASP A 6 31.89 -3.84 10.23
N TYR A 7 32.92 -4.11 9.41
CA TYR A 7 34.30 -3.68 9.68
C TYR A 7 34.50 -2.16 9.63
N VAL A 8 33.52 -1.41 9.12
CA VAL A 8 33.56 0.05 9.02
C VAL A 8 33.07 0.72 10.33
N SER A 9 32.51 -0.05 11.27
CA SER A 9 31.96 0.44 12.53
C SER A 9 32.95 0.47 13.69
N GLU A 10 34.13 -0.15 13.57
CA GLU A 10 35.14 -0.14 14.63
C GLU A 10 35.97 1.16 14.60
N GLY A 11 35.75 1.99 15.62
CA GLY A 11 36.37 3.29 15.80
C GLY A 11 37.87 3.19 16.12
N GLY A 12 38.70 3.18 15.08
CA GLY A 12 40.08 3.64 15.18
C GLY A 12 40.11 5.16 15.36
N GLN A 13 40.93 5.68 16.28
CA GLN A 13 41.23 7.12 16.34
C GLN A 13 42.09 7.49 15.14
N PHE A 14 41.43 7.86 14.05
CA PHE A 14 42.04 8.45 12.87
C PHE A 14 42.24 9.96 13.10
N GLY A 15 43.30 10.57 12.56
CA GLY A 15 43.46 12.02 12.63
C GLY A 15 42.32 12.76 11.91
N ASP A 16 42.07 14.03 12.23
CA ASP A 16 40.97 14.84 11.67
C ASP A 16 40.88 14.83 10.13
N TYR A 17 42.02 14.66 9.45
CA TYR A 17 42.08 14.54 7.99
C TYR A 17 41.61 13.16 7.50
N ASP A 18 42.04 12.10 8.18
CA ASP A 18 41.70 10.72 7.85
C ASP A 18 40.22 10.44 8.12
N GLU A 19 39.61 11.04 9.15
CA GLU A 19 38.19 10.85 9.46
C GLU A 19 37.27 11.38 8.34
N LYS A 20 37.61 12.53 7.73
CA LYS A 20 36.83 13.08 6.60
C LYS A 20 36.92 12.19 5.37
N VAL A 21 38.11 11.67 5.06
CA VAL A 21 38.32 10.76 3.94
C VAL A 21 37.56 9.45 4.16
N VAL A 22 37.62 8.89 5.36
CA VAL A 22 36.88 7.68 5.75
C VAL A 22 35.37 7.89 5.63
N LYS A 23 34.83 9.02 6.12
CA LYS A 23 33.40 9.37 5.97
C LYS A 23 32.98 9.47 4.51
N SER A 24 33.74 10.19 3.69
CA SER A 24 33.45 10.32 2.25
C SER A 24 33.48 8.96 1.53
N LEU A 25 34.45 8.10 1.85
CA LEU A 25 34.57 6.79 1.24
C LEU A 25 33.40 5.88 1.64
N ARG A 26 33.02 5.91 2.92
CA ARG A 26 31.87 5.19 3.47
C ARG A 26 30.57 5.59 2.78
N VAL A 27 30.33 6.89 2.62
CA VAL A 27 29.18 7.43 1.89
C VAL A 27 29.12 6.89 0.45
N SER A 28 30.25 6.94 -0.27
CA SER A 28 30.32 6.40 -1.64
C SER A 28 30.05 4.89 -1.68
N CYS A 29 30.56 4.14 -0.70
CA CYS A 29 30.39 2.70 -0.64
C CYS A 29 28.92 2.32 -0.42
N TRP A 30 28.26 2.96 0.55
CA TRP A 30 26.84 2.75 0.82
C TRP A 30 25.94 3.15 -0.33
N LEU A 31 26.24 4.27 -1.00
CA LEU A 31 25.51 4.66 -2.20
C LEU A 31 25.64 3.57 -3.27
N ASN A 32 26.85 3.10 -3.57
CA ASN A 32 27.04 2.06 -4.57
C ASN A 32 26.34 0.75 -4.18
N ALA A 33 26.45 0.35 -2.91
CA ALA A 33 25.76 -0.83 -2.38
C ALA A 33 24.23 -0.71 -2.54
N ALA A 34 23.64 0.43 -2.18
CA ALA A 34 22.21 0.66 -2.34
C ALA A 34 21.76 0.62 -3.81
N ALA A 35 22.59 1.15 -4.73
CA ALA A 35 22.31 1.05 -6.16
C ALA A 35 22.34 -0.40 -6.66
N CYS A 36 23.27 -1.21 -6.16
CA CYS A 36 23.31 -2.64 -6.45
C CYS A 36 22.09 -3.37 -5.89
N SER A 37 21.70 -3.10 -4.65
CA SER A 37 20.50 -3.70 -4.03
C SER A 37 19.23 -3.38 -4.83
N LEU A 38 19.07 -2.14 -5.31
CA LEU A 38 17.96 -1.77 -6.20
C LEU A 38 17.97 -2.53 -7.54
N LYS A 39 19.14 -2.90 -8.05
CA LYS A 39 19.26 -3.70 -9.28
C LYS A 39 19.04 -5.19 -9.06
N LEU A 40 19.15 -5.65 -7.82
CA LEU A 40 18.91 -7.03 -7.40
C LEU A 40 17.50 -7.22 -6.83
N ASP A 41 16.63 -6.21 -6.95
CA ASP A 41 15.28 -6.17 -6.36
C ASP A 41 15.26 -6.41 -4.84
N ASP A 42 16.39 -6.16 -4.16
CA ASP A 42 16.50 -6.21 -2.70
C ASP A 42 16.16 -4.83 -2.10
N HIS A 43 14.87 -4.48 -2.19
CA HIS A 43 14.37 -3.18 -1.75
C HIS A 43 14.56 -2.95 -0.24
N LYS A 44 14.45 -4.00 0.57
CA LYS A 44 14.60 -3.91 2.04
C LYS A 44 16.03 -3.50 2.42
N ASN A 45 17.02 -4.12 1.80
CA ASN A 45 18.42 -3.77 2.03
C ASN A 45 18.75 -2.39 1.46
N ALA A 46 18.20 -2.02 0.29
CA ALA A 46 18.35 -0.68 -0.25
C ALA A 46 17.82 0.40 0.72
N ILE A 47 16.67 0.17 1.36
CA ILE A 47 16.10 1.06 2.38
C ILE A 47 17.02 1.16 3.60
N PHE A 48 17.54 0.02 4.08
CA PHE A 48 18.44 -0.03 5.23
C PHE A 48 19.73 0.77 4.96
N LEU A 49 20.41 0.49 3.84
CA LEU A 49 21.65 1.16 3.45
C LEU A 49 21.45 2.66 3.26
N CYS A 50 20.36 3.07 2.59
CA CYS A 50 20.07 4.49 2.43
C CYS A 50 19.74 5.17 3.77
N SER A 51 19.08 4.48 4.69
CA SER A 51 18.78 5.03 6.02
C SER A 51 20.06 5.24 6.84
N LYS A 52 20.97 4.26 6.84
CA LYS A 52 22.31 4.41 7.46
C LYS A 52 23.12 5.55 6.86
N MET A 53 22.99 5.76 5.57
CA MET A 53 23.64 6.85 4.88
C MET A 53 23.05 8.21 5.29
N LEU A 54 21.73 8.30 5.41
CA LEU A 54 21.03 9.52 5.84
C LEU A 54 21.24 9.85 7.32
N ASP A 55 21.59 8.87 8.16
CA ASP A 55 22.05 9.12 9.53
C ASP A 55 23.38 9.92 9.56
N VAL A 56 24.18 9.83 8.49
CA VAL A 56 25.45 10.56 8.34
C VAL A 56 25.26 11.83 7.49
N GLU A 57 24.57 11.73 6.35
CA GLU A 57 24.29 12.84 5.43
C GLU A 57 22.78 13.01 5.21
N PHE A 58 22.13 13.70 6.14
CA PHE A 58 20.66 13.85 6.17
C PHE A 58 20.05 14.44 4.87
N TYR A 59 20.78 15.29 4.17
CA TYR A 59 20.32 16.00 2.98
C TYR A 59 20.85 15.39 1.67
N ASN A 60 21.31 14.14 1.66
CA ASN A 60 21.81 13.56 0.42
C ASN A 60 20.67 13.17 -0.54
N VAL A 61 20.51 13.96 -1.60
CA VAL A 61 19.47 13.78 -2.63
C VAL A 61 19.53 12.39 -3.28
N LYS A 62 20.72 11.82 -3.50
CA LYS A 62 20.85 10.49 -4.13
C LYS A 62 20.35 9.38 -3.22
N ALA A 63 20.59 9.47 -1.92
CA ALA A 63 20.10 8.48 -0.96
C ALA A 63 18.59 8.61 -0.75
N LEU A 64 18.06 9.83 -0.63
CA LEU A 64 16.61 10.07 -0.57
C LEU A 64 15.91 9.53 -1.82
N TYR A 65 16.46 9.79 -3.01
CA TYR A 65 15.91 9.29 -4.28
C TYR A 65 15.90 7.77 -4.34
N ARG A 66 17.01 7.10 -4.00
CA ARG A 66 17.13 5.63 -4.03
C ARG A 66 16.23 4.96 -2.99
N ARG A 67 16.08 5.57 -1.80
CA ARG A 67 15.17 5.07 -0.77
C ARG A 67 13.71 5.23 -1.20
N ALA A 68 13.35 6.36 -1.81
CA ALA A 68 12.03 6.56 -2.41
C ALA A 68 11.73 5.54 -3.52
N GLN A 69 12.71 5.21 -4.36
CA GLN A 69 12.55 4.12 -5.34
C GLN A 69 12.26 2.78 -4.68
N ALA A 70 12.98 2.44 -3.62
CA ALA A 70 12.73 1.19 -2.89
C ALA A 70 11.35 1.17 -2.22
N TYR A 71 10.90 2.28 -1.65
CA TYR A 71 9.56 2.39 -1.04
C TYR A 71 8.42 2.30 -2.06
N MET A 72 8.64 2.78 -3.28
CA MET A 72 7.66 2.59 -4.37
C MET A 72 7.43 1.12 -4.66
N GLU A 73 8.49 0.31 -4.67
CA GLU A 73 8.40 -1.14 -4.93
C GLU A 73 7.82 -1.91 -3.73
N THR A 74 7.95 -1.38 -2.51
CA THR A 74 7.30 -1.95 -1.32
C THR A 74 5.88 -1.41 -1.07
N TYR A 75 5.35 -0.58 -1.99
CA TYR A 75 4.02 0.05 -1.89
C TYR A 75 3.86 1.02 -0.72
N ASP A 76 4.96 1.48 -0.14
CA ASP A 76 4.99 2.45 0.97
C ASP A 76 4.95 3.89 0.43
N TYR A 77 3.82 4.27 -0.15
CA TYR A 77 3.65 5.55 -0.84
C TYR A 77 3.79 6.77 0.08
N GLU A 78 3.39 6.66 1.35
CA GLU A 78 3.50 7.75 2.34
C GLU A 78 4.96 8.09 2.63
N LEU A 79 5.80 7.06 2.84
CA LEU A 79 7.24 7.22 3.07
C LEU A 79 7.95 7.71 1.80
N THR A 80 7.50 7.24 0.64
CA THR A 80 7.98 7.74 -0.66
C THR A 80 7.74 9.24 -0.78
N GLU A 81 6.54 9.74 -0.47
CA GLU A 81 6.22 11.16 -0.58
C GLU A 81 7.09 12.02 0.37
N LEU A 82 7.35 11.52 1.59
CA LEU A 82 8.22 12.18 2.56
C LEU A 82 9.65 12.35 2.04
N ASP A 83 10.23 11.28 1.47
CA ASP A 83 11.59 11.33 0.93
C ASP A 83 11.70 12.22 -0.31
N ILE A 84 10.68 12.20 -1.18
CA ILE A 84 10.61 13.08 -2.34
C ILE A 84 10.52 14.54 -1.92
N LYS A 85 9.69 14.87 -0.92
CA LYS A 85 9.57 16.24 -0.40
C LYS A 85 10.91 16.74 0.11
N LYS A 86 11.59 15.97 0.96
CA LYS A 86 12.94 16.31 1.46
C LYS A 86 13.98 16.47 0.34
N ALA A 87 13.91 15.61 -0.68
CA ALA A 87 14.81 15.69 -1.82
C ALA A 87 14.56 16.96 -2.65
N LEU A 88 13.31 17.37 -2.85
CA LEU A 88 12.94 18.61 -3.54
C LEU A 88 13.22 19.87 -2.71
N GLU A 89 13.15 19.79 -1.39
CA GLU A 89 13.59 20.87 -0.49
C GLU A 89 15.08 21.13 -0.63
N THR A 90 15.87 20.06 -0.82
CA THR A 90 17.33 20.16 -0.97
C THR A 90 17.74 20.55 -2.39
N ASP A 91 17.17 19.90 -3.41
CA ASP A 91 17.41 20.20 -4.82
C ASP A 91 16.09 20.30 -5.60
N PRO A 92 15.50 21.51 -5.67
CA PRO A 92 14.24 21.74 -6.36
C PRO A 92 14.33 21.54 -7.88
N GLN A 93 15.52 21.44 -8.48
CA GLN A 93 15.70 21.29 -9.93
C GLN A 93 16.01 19.86 -10.37
N ASN A 94 16.09 18.93 -9.41
CA ASN A 94 16.36 17.54 -9.70
C ASN A 94 15.28 16.91 -10.60
N ARG A 95 15.67 16.51 -11.81
CA ARG A 95 14.75 15.91 -12.79
C ARG A 95 14.30 14.51 -12.38
N GLU A 96 15.18 13.74 -11.77
CA GLU A 96 14.90 12.35 -11.36
C GLU A 96 13.85 12.33 -10.25
N VAL A 97 14.01 13.20 -9.25
CA VAL A 97 13.07 13.34 -8.13
C VAL A 97 11.69 13.82 -8.60
N LYS A 98 11.64 14.77 -9.55
CA LYS A 98 10.37 15.20 -10.16
C LYS A 98 9.69 14.08 -10.95
N SER A 99 10.47 13.25 -11.64
CA SER A 99 9.96 12.12 -12.41
C SER A 99 9.28 11.10 -11.50
N ILE A 100 9.96 10.67 -10.42
CA ILE A 100 9.38 9.71 -9.47
C ILE A 100 8.16 10.30 -8.75
N HIS A 101 8.14 11.59 -8.43
CA HIS A 101 6.97 12.26 -7.84
C HIS A 101 5.74 12.19 -8.76
N LYS A 102 5.95 12.41 -10.06
CA LYS A 102 4.88 12.28 -11.06
C LYS A 102 4.36 10.84 -11.14
N THR A 103 5.26 9.86 -11.14
CA THR A 103 4.88 8.43 -11.16
C THR A 103 4.08 8.05 -9.92
N LEU A 104 4.51 8.49 -8.73
CA LEU A 104 3.79 8.28 -7.47
C LEU A 104 2.35 8.81 -7.55
N LYS A 105 2.16 10.05 -8.00
CA LYS A 105 0.81 10.66 -8.14
C LYS A 105 -0.07 9.92 -9.15
N GLN A 106 0.52 9.36 -10.20
CA GLN A 106 -0.22 8.54 -11.17
C GLN A 106 -0.69 7.22 -10.55
N LEU A 107 0.19 6.54 -9.81
CA LEU A 107 -0.13 5.29 -9.12
C LEU A 107 -1.20 5.50 -8.04
N GLU A 108 -1.09 6.55 -7.23
CA GLU A 108 -2.11 6.92 -6.22
C GLU A 108 -3.47 7.15 -6.89
N ALA A 109 -3.50 7.92 -7.99
CA ALA A 109 -4.73 8.19 -8.72
C ALA A 109 -5.33 6.94 -9.36
N GLU A 110 -4.49 6.02 -9.85
CA GLU A 110 -4.94 4.75 -10.43
C GLU A 110 -5.48 3.79 -9.37
N SER A 111 -4.81 3.69 -8.21
CA SER A 111 -5.30 2.92 -7.06
C SER A 111 -6.66 3.45 -6.61
N ASN A 112 -6.77 4.74 -6.36
CA ASN A 112 -8.03 5.37 -5.91
C ASN A 112 -9.17 5.17 -6.92
N LYS A 113 -8.88 5.20 -8.22
CA LYS A 113 -9.88 4.89 -9.27
C LYS A 113 -10.32 3.43 -9.24
N ARG A 114 -9.39 2.50 -9.02
CA ARG A 114 -9.71 1.06 -8.89
C ARG A 114 -10.56 0.82 -7.64
N ASP A 115 -10.17 1.40 -6.52
CA ASP A 115 -10.87 1.26 -5.24
C ASP A 115 -12.27 1.86 -5.32
N ALA A 116 -12.43 3.06 -5.89
CA ALA A 116 -13.74 3.68 -6.10
C ALA A 116 -14.68 2.78 -6.93
N LYS A 117 -14.17 2.18 -8.02
CA LYS A 117 -14.94 1.24 -8.83
C LYS A 117 -15.32 0.00 -8.03
N LEU A 118 -14.38 -0.58 -7.30
CA LEU A 118 -14.62 -1.74 -6.44
C LEU A 118 -15.73 -1.44 -5.42
N TYR A 119 -15.63 -0.34 -4.70
CA TYR A 119 -16.63 0.07 -3.72
C TYR A 119 -18.00 0.29 -4.36
N THR A 120 -18.08 1.02 -5.48
CA THR A 120 -19.37 1.23 -6.18
C THR A 120 -20.03 -0.09 -6.61
N ASN A 121 -19.24 -1.05 -7.09
CA ASN A 121 -19.75 -2.36 -7.49
C ASN A 121 -20.19 -3.20 -6.28
N MET A 122 -19.41 -3.18 -5.19
CA MET A 122 -19.77 -3.85 -3.93
C MET A 122 -21.06 -3.29 -3.34
N PHE A 123 -21.25 -1.97 -3.32
CA PHE A 123 -22.48 -1.33 -2.86
C PHE A 123 -23.68 -1.72 -3.72
N ALA A 124 -23.53 -1.74 -5.05
CA ALA A 124 -24.59 -2.18 -5.96
C ALA A 124 -24.97 -3.65 -5.73
N GLN A 125 -23.98 -4.52 -5.53
CA GLN A 125 -24.20 -5.93 -5.23
C GLN A 125 -24.92 -6.11 -3.88
N MET A 126 -24.49 -5.42 -2.81
CA MET A 126 -25.15 -5.47 -1.51
C MET A 126 -26.60 -4.98 -1.57
N ALA A 127 -26.89 -3.94 -2.35
CA ALA A 127 -28.26 -3.47 -2.57
C ALA A 127 -29.12 -4.53 -3.27
N ASN A 128 -28.56 -5.22 -4.26
CA ASN A 128 -29.22 -6.33 -4.93
C ASN A 128 -29.49 -7.49 -3.96
N ASP A 129 -28.50 -7.91 -3.17
CA ASP A 129 -28.63 -9.00 -2.19
C ASP A 129 -29.69 -8.68 -1.11
N CYS A 130 -29.74 -7.43 -0.63
CA CYS A 130 -30.77 -6.96 0.29
C CYS A 130 -32.17 -7.00 -0.35
N SER A 131 -32.29 -6.60 -1.63
CA SER A 131 -33.57 -6.65 -2.35
C SER A 131 -34.05 -8.10 -2.57
N ILE A 132 -33.12 -9.04 -2.81
CA ILE A 132 -33.43 -10.47 -2.98
C ILE A 132 -33.88 -11.08 -1.65
N GLN A 133 -33.21 -10.76 -0.53
CA GLN A 133 -33.66 -11.18 0.80
C GLN A 133 -35.06 -10.66 1.13
N THR A 134 -35.33 -9.39 0.82
CA THR A 134 -36.64 -8.77 1.08
C THR A 134 -37.74 -9.39 0.21
N LYS A 135 -37.43 -9.79 -1.03
CA LYS A 135 -38.37 -10.51 -1.91
C LYS A 135 -38.59 -11.96 -1.45
N ARG A 136 -37.53 -12.69 -1.06
CA ARG A 136 -37.65 -14.05 -0.48
C ARG A 136 -38.49 -14.05 0.80
N LEU A 137 -38.24 -13.11 1.71
CA LEU A 137 -39.02 -12.95 2.96
C LEU A 137 -40.50 -12.58 2.69
N LYS A 138 -40.81 -11.91 1.58
CA LYS A 138 -42.19 -11.61 1.18
C LYS A 138 -42.88 -12.83 0.54
N ILE A 139 -42.16 -13.60 -0.28
CA ILE A 139 -42.68 -14.83 -0.90
C ILE A 139 -42.98 -15.88 0.17
N GLU A 140 -42.08 -16.12 1.13
CA GLU A 140 -42.32 -17.06 2.24
C GLU A 140 -43.50 -16.64 3.14
N LYS A 141 -43.78 -15.34 3.26
CA LYS A 141 -44.95 -14.83 4.00
C LYS A 141 -46.25 -14.98 3.21
N VAL A 142 -46.21 -14.88 1.88
CA VAL A 142 -47.38 -15.09 1.02
C VAL A 142 -47.76 -16.58 0.96
N GLU A 143 -46.77 -17.47 0.84
CA GLU A 143 -47.00 -18.93 0.84
C GLU A 143 -47.53 -19.46 2.19
N LYS A 144 -47.16 -18.84 3.31
CA LYS A 144 -47.76 -19.16 4.63
C LYS A 144 -49.21 -18.67 4.72
N ASN A 145 -49.49 -17.44 4.28
CA ASN A 145 -50.84 -16.88 4.33
C ASN A 145 -51.83 -17.61 3.39
N GLU A 146 -51.39 -18.14 2.24
CA GLU A 146 -52.22 -18.99 1.38
C GLU A 146 -52.54 -20.35 2.02
N LYS A 147 -51.57 -20.98 2.69
CA LYS A 147 -51.80 -22.26 3.39
C LYS A 147 -52.75 -22.10 4.59
N ASP A 148 -52.62 -21.02 5.34
CA ASP A 148 -53.52 -20.71 6.46
C ASP A 148 -54.93 -20.29 5.96
N GLY A 149 -55.03 -19.66 4.78
CA GLY A 149 -56.29 -19.28 4.15
C GLY A 149 -57.07 -20.43 3.52
N VAL A 150 -56.40 -21.42 2.93
CA VAL A 150 -57.04 -22.63 2.39
C VAL A 150 -57.61 -23.51 3.50
N MET A 151 -56.92 -23.60 4.63
CA MET A 151 -57.40 -24.34 5.81
C MET A 151 -58.65 -23.71 6.46
N GLY A 152 -58.93 -22.44 6.18
CA GLY A 152 -60.14 -21.73 6.63
C GLY A 152 -61.40 -21.98 5.77
N MET A 153 -61.27 -22.48 4.54
CA MET A 153 -62.41 -22.80 3.67
C MET A 153 -62.77 -24.30 3.63
N GLU A 154 -61.93 -25.17 4.17
CA GLU A 154 -62.17 -26.62 4.22
C GLU A 154 -63.00 -27.08 5.43
N LEU A 155 -63.41 -26.18 6.32
CA LEU A 155 -64.28 -26.49 7.46
C LEU A 155 -65.79 -26.21 7.23
N GLU A 156 -66.19 -25.55 6.15
CA GLU A 156 -67.62 -25.23 5.90
C GLU A 156 -68.30 -26.15 4.86
N LYS A 157 -67.56 -27.03 4.18
CA LYS A 157 -68.14 -27.94 3.17
C LYS A 157 -68.52 -29.33 3.67
N GLU A 158 -68.14 -29.72 4.88
CA GLU A 158 -68.51 -31.04 5.42
C GLU A 158 -69.87 -31.07 6.14
N ASP A 159 -70.49 -29.92 6.43
CA ASP A 159 -71.75 -29.86 7.18
C ASP A 159 -73.04 -29.84 6.32
N GLN A 160 -72.96 -29.88 4.98
CA GLN A 160 -74.15 -29.83 4.12
C GLN A 160 -74.52 -31.14 3.39
N LEU A 161 -73.89 -32.27 3.71
CA LEU A 161 -74.23 -33.57 3.11
C LEU A 161 -74.72 -34.65 4.08
N LYS A 162 -75.34 -34.23 5.19
CA LYS A 162 -76.15 -35.11 6.05
C LYS A 162 -77.49 -34.45 6.35
N ILE A 163 -78.49 -34.72 5.52
CA ILE A 163 -79.92 -34.95 5.84
C ILE A 163 -80.57 -35.54 4.60
#